data_AF-T1B1A1-F1
#
_entry.id   AF-T1B1A1-F1
#
_cell.length_a   1.000
_cell.length_b   1.000
_cell.length_c   1.000
_cell.angle_alpha   90.00
_cell.angle_beta   90.00
_cell.angle_gamma   90.00
#
_symmetry.space_group_name_H-M   'P 1'
#
loop_
_entity.id
_entity.type
_entity.pdbx_description
1 polymer ?
#
loop_
_entity_poly.entity_id
_entity_poly.type
_entity_poly.pdbx_seq_one_letter_code
_entity_poly.pdbx_strand_id
1 'polypeptide(L)'
;MAFGIAAGLGYAYLPFVKFGGLPLFAYRMPPGSIIRGLTRRLGITMHSETFRNPADGMHVLDHFLSSGQVVGVQTSAFWLSYFPPDMRFHFNAHNLIVYGKRGNQYLISDPVIDVLVE
;
A
#
# COMPACT_ATOMS: atom_id res chain seq x y z
N MET A 1 14.24 -7.09 -9.34
CA MET A 1 13.03 -7.00 -10.21
C MET A 1 11.82 -7.61 -9.50
N ALA A 2 11.01 -6.82 -8.78
CA ALA A 2 9.86 -7.33 -8.00
C ALA A 2 8.76 -7.95 -8.89
N PHE A 3 8.41 -7.32 -10.01
CA PHE A 3 7.41 -7.84 -10.96
C PHE A 3 7.82 -9.17 -11.58
N GLY A 4 9.11 -9.35 -11.92
CA GLY A 4 9.62 -10.61 -12.45
C GLY A 4 9.54 -11.73 -11.42
N ILE A 5 10.05 -11.48 -10.21
CA ILE A 5 10.03 -12.47 -9.12
C ILE A 5 8.58 -12.87 -8.81
N ALA A 6 7.67 -11.91 -8.65
CA ALA A 6 6.28 -12.21 -8.33
C ALA A 6 5.46 -12.81 -9.50
N ALA A 7 6.05 -12.96 -10.70
CA ALA A 7 5.34 -13.33 -11.94
C ALA A 7 4.22 -12.35 -12.33
N GLY A 8 4.42 -11.06 -12.04
CA GLY A 8 3.47 -9.96 -12.28
C GLY A 8 3.71 -9.17 -13.57
N LEU A 9 4.69 -9.55 -14.40
CA LEU A 9 4.91 -8.91 -15.68
C LEU A 9 3.77 -9.27 -16.65
N GLY A 10 2.89 -8.31 -16.89
CA GLY A 10 1.82 -8.40 -17.88
C GLY A 10 0.73 -7.36 -17.64
N TYR A 11 0.41 -6.58 -18.67
CA TYR A 11 -0.73 -5.67 -18.68
C TYR A 11 -1.44 -5.76 -20.03
N ALA A 12 -2.72 -5.39 -20.05
CA ALA A 12 -3.50 -5.22 -21.26
C ALA A 12 -4.20 -3.87 -21.21
N TYR A 13 -4.15 -3.16 -22.33
CA TYR A 13 -4.93 -1.95 -22.56
C TYR A 13 -6.13 -2.31 -23.43
N LEU A 14 -7.34 -2.14 -22.90
CA LEU A 14 -8.59 -2.54 -23.54
C LEU A 14 -9.45 -1.30 -23.80
N PRO A 15 -9.17 -0.52 -24.86
CA PRO A 15 -9.81 0.78 -25.11
C PRO A 15 -11.31 0.69 -25.39
N PHE A 16 -11.79 -0.48 -25.80
CA PHE A 16 -13.19 -0.78 -26.09
C PHE A 16 -13.99 -1.22 -24.86
N VAL A 17 -13.32 -1.50 -23.73
CA VAL A 17 -13.97 -1.78 -22.44
C VAL A 17 -13.84 -0.55 -21.55
N LYS A 18 -14.97 -0.02 -21.07
CA LYS A 18 -14.98 1.15 -20.20
C LYS A 18 -15.32 0.78 -18.77
N PHE A 19 -14.54 1.30 -17.82
CA PHE A 19 -14.81 1.21 -16.39
C PHE A 19 -14.73 2.63 -15.80
N GLY A 20 -15.77 3.09 -15.11
CA GLY A 20 -15.83 4.47 -14.61
C GLY A 20 -15.72 5.54 -15.71
N GLY A 21 -16.14 5.22 -16.94
CA GLY A 21 -16.04 6.10 -18.11
C GLY A 21 -14.67 6.11 -18.81
N LEU A 22 -13.65 5.45 -18.25
CA LEU A 22 -12.28 5.42 -18.78
C LEU A 22 -11.95 4.06 -19.44
N PRO A 23 -11.02 4.02 -20.41
CA PRO A 23 -10.45 2.79 -20.93
C PRO A 23 -9.93 1.85 -19.83
N LEU A 24 -10.20 0.56 -19.96
CA LEU A 24 -9.76 -0.42 -18.98
C LEU A 24 -8.27 -0.75 -19.15
N PHE A 25 -7.52 -0.60 -18.05
CA PHE A 25 -6.21 -1.22 -17.88
C PHE A 25 -6.37 -2.49 -17.04
N ALA A 26 -5.96 -3.63 -17.58
CA ALA A 26 -5.93 -4.90 -16.88
C ALA A 26 -4.48 -5.32 -16.61
N TYR A 27 -4.28 -6.04 -15.51
CA TYR A 27 -2.99 -6.58 -15.10
C TYR A 27 -3.07 -8.09 -15.02
N ARG A 28 -1.91 -8.75 -15.11
CA ARG A 28 -1.81 -10.23 -15.04
C ARG A 28 -2.36 -10.81 -13.75
N MET A 29 -2.32 -10.06 -12.65
CA MET A 29 -2.66 -10.55 -11.32
C MET A 29 -3.53 -9.51 -10.58
N PRO A 30 -4.40 -9.96 -9.65
CA PRO A 30 -5.19 -9.02 -8.85
C PRO A 30 -4.29 -8.20 -7.91
N PRO A 31 -4.74 -7.01 -7.46
CA PRO A 31 -4.02 -6.19 -6.48
C PRO A 31 -3.61 -6.99 -5.22
N GLY A 32 -2.45 -6.64 -4.65
CA GLY A 32 -1.88 -7.31 -3.47
C GLY A 32 -1.26 -8.69 -3.71
N SER A 33 -1.56 -9.38 -4.82
CA SER A 33 -0.95 -10.68 -5.14
C SER A 33 0.57 -10.59 -5.33
N ILE A 34 1.08 -9.45 -5.80
CA ILE A 34 2.51 -9.21 -6.00
C ILE A 34 3.31 -9.35 -4.72
N ILE A 35 2.78 -8.89 -3.57
CA ILE A 35 3.44 -8.96 -2.28
C ILE A 35 3.59 -10.43 -1.86
N ARG A 36 2.48 -11.19 -1.91
CA ARG A 36 2.48 -12.63 -1.60
C ARG A 36 3.39 -13.44 -2.53
N GLY A 37 3.41 -13.09 -3.81
CA GLY A 37 4.24 -13.75 -4.82
C GLY A 37 5.74 -13.48 -4.60
N LEU A 38 6.09 -12.28 -4.14
CA LEU A 38 7.44 -11.87 -3.81
C LEU A 38 7.92 -12.55 -2.53
N THR A 39 7.18 -12.43 -1.43
CA THR A 39 7.58 -12.95 -0.12
C THR A 39 7.80 -14.45 -0.15
N ARG A 40 6.89 -15.20 -0.79
CA ARG A 40 7.02 -16.66 -0.97
C ARG A 40 8.32 -17.06 -1.67
N ARG A 41 8.72 -16.35 -2.73
CA ARG A 41 9.91 -16.71 -3.52
C ARG A 41 11.21 -16.26 -2.90
N LEU A 42 11.16 -15.26 -2.04
CA LEU A 42 12.31 -14.77 -1.27
C LEU A 42 12.43 -15.44 0.10
N GLY A 43 11.51 -16.33 0.48
CA GLY A 43 11.49 -16.93 1.81
C GLY A 43 11.23 -15.93 2.94
N ILE A 44 10.54 -14.82 2.64
CA ILE A 44 10.20 -13.78 3.61
C ILE A 44 8.88 -14.16 4.29
N THR A 45 8.89 -14.24 5.62
CA THR A 45 7.66 -14.36 6.41
C THR A 45 7.05 -12.98 6.60
N MET A 46 5.77 -12.83 6.27
CA MET A 46 5.03 -11.59 6.45
C MET A 46 3.76 -11.88 7.27
N HIS A 47 3.59 -11.16 8.38
CA HIS A 47 2.35 -11.14 9.14
C HIS A 47 1.46 -10.02 8.60
N SER A 48 0.16 -10.29 8.47
CA SER A 48 -0.83 -9.30 8.05
C SER A 48 -2.06 -9.44 8.93
N GLU A 49 -2.51 -8.31 9.44
CA GLU A 49 -3.60 -8.25 10.42
C GLU A 49 -4.55 -7.12 10.05
N THR A 50 -5.84 -7.33 10.30
CA THR A 50 -6.89 -6.33 10.08
C THR A 50 -7.65 -6.13 11.37
N PHE A 51 -7.73 -4.88 11.82
CA PHE A 51 -8.33 -4.50 13.07
C PHE A 51 -9.76 -4.00 12.86
N ARG A 52 -10.68 -4.40 13.74
CA ARG A 52 -12.06 -3.87 13.75
C ARG A 52 -12.15 -2.54 14.48
N ASN A 53 -11.33 -2.37 15.52
CA ASN A 53 -11.23 -1.14 16.30
C ASN A 53 -9.97 -0.36 15.86
N PRO A 54 -10.11 0.90 15.44
CA PRO A 54 -8.97 1.74 15.09
C PRO A 54 -7.92 1.83 16.21
N ALA A 55 -8.34 1.89 17.48
CA ALA A 55 -7.42 2.01 18.61
C ALA A 55 -6.45 0.82 18.72
N ASP A 56 -6.93 -0.39 18.43
CA ASP A 56 -6.11 -1.61 18.49
C ASP A 56 -5.03 -1.58 17.39
N GLY A 57 -5.40 -1.15 16.17
CA GLY A 57 -4.46 -1.02 15.07
C GLY A 57 -3.37 0.04 15.34
N MET A 58 -3.75 1.16 15.94
CA MET A 58 -2.80 2.20 16.35
C MET A 58 -1.86 1.72 17.44
N HIS A 59 -2.37 0.94 18.41
CA HIS A 59 -1.55 0.36 19.46
C HIS A 59 -0.53 -0.64 18.90
N VAL A 60 -0.94 -1.53 17.99
CA VAL A 60 -0.02 -2.49 17.35
C VAL A 60 1.02 -1.77 16.49
N LEU A 61 0.61 -0.73 15.75
CA LEU A 61 1.53 0.10 14.97
C LEU A 61 2.59 0.75 15.89
N ASP A 62 2.15 1.43 16.95
CA ASP A 62 3.05 2.08 17.91
C ASP A 62 4.00 1.07 18.57
N HIS A 63 3.50 -0.12 18.91
CA HIS A 63 4.30 -1.19 19.50
C HIS A 63 5.45 -1.60 18.58
N PHE A 64 5.16 -1.92 17.31
CA PHE A 64 6.20 -2.31 16.35
C PHE A 64 7.19 -1.18 16.06
N LEU A 65 6.72 0.05 15.90
CA LEU A 65 7.60 1.21 15.69
C LEU A 65 8.54 1.43 16.90
N SER A 66 8.03 1.27 18.12
CA SER A 66 8.84 1.40 19.34
C SER A 66 9.93 0.31 19.45
N SER A 67 9.71 -0.83 18.81
CA SER A 67 10.69 -1.91 18.70
C SER A 67 11.71 -1.73 17.56
N GLY A 68 11.68 -0.59 16.86
CA GLY A 68 12.58 -0.30 15.74
C GLY A 68 12.18 -1.00 14.44
N GLN A 69 10.96 -1.55 14.34
CA GLN A 69 10.46 -2.19 13.13
C GLN A 69 9.69 -1.20 12.26
N VAL A 70 9.86 -1.32 10.94
CA VAL A 70 9.02 -0.61 9.96
C VAL A 70 7.74 -1.40 9.72
N VAL A 71 6.63 -0.70 9.50
CA VAL A 71 5.31 -1.32 9.36
C VAL A 71 4.71 -0.95 8.01
N GLY A 72 4.31 -1.96 7.23
CA GLY A 72 3.51 -1.77 6.01
C GLY A 72 2.05 -1.54 6.37
N VAL A 73 1.43 -0.51 5.79
CA VAL A 73 0.02 -0.16 6.02
C VAL A 73 -0.72 -0.13 4.69
N GLN A 74 -1.87 -0.79 4.65
CA GLN A 74 -2.84 -0.64 3.57
C GLN A 74 -3.84 0.47 3.95
N THR A 75 -4.03 1.45 3.07
CA THR A 75 -4.91 2.60 3.31
C THR A 75 -5.65 3.01 2.03
N SER A 76 -6.51 4.03 2.18
CA SER A 76 -7.18 4.71 1.08
C SER A 76 -6.52 6.06 0.79
N ALA A 77 -6.22 6.33 -0.47
CA ALA A 77 -5.67 7.62 -0.92
C ALA A 77 -6.52 8.81 -0.47
N PHE A 78 -7.84 8.59 -0.30
CA PHE A 78 -8.76 9.57 0.29
C PHE A 78 -8.25 10.25 1.57
N TRP A 79 -7.60 9.52 2.47
CA TRP A 79 -7.16 10.03 3.78
C TRP A 79 -5.79 10.72 3.74
N LEU A 80 -5.10 10.67 2.61
CA LEU A 80 -3.72 11.14 2.49
C LEU A 80 -3.74 12.59 2.00
N SER A 81 -3.45 13.52 2.92
CA SER A 81 -3.52 14.96 2.70
C SER A 81 -2.53 15.49 1.65
N TYR A 82 -1.51 14.72 1.31
CA TYR A 82 -0.54 15.04 0.25
C TYR A 82 -0.99 14.61 -1.15
N PHE A 83 -2.04 13.78 -1.29
CA PHE A 83 -2.63 13.52 -2.60
C PHE A 83 -3.39 14.74 -3.10
N PRO A 84 -3.35 15.08 -4.40
CA PRO A 84 -4.22 16.11 -4.98
C PRO A 84 -5.69 15.79 -4.70
N PRO A 85 -6.56 16.79 -4.38
CA PRO A 85 -7.96 16.55 -4.08
C PRO A 85 -8.70 15.72 -5.13
N ASP A 86 -8.41 15.94 -6.41
CA ASP A 86 -9.04 15.22 -7.54
C ASP A 86 -8.61 13.74 -7.63
N MET A 87 -7.55 13.35 -6.91
CA MET A 87 -7.06 11.98 -6.80
C MET A 87 -7.47 11.30 -5.48
N ARG A 88 -8.16 12.01 -4.59
CA ARG A 88 -8.65 11.47 -3.32
C ARG A 88 -10.01 10.81 -3.51
N PHE A 89 -10.01 9.55 -3.92
CA PHE A 89 -11.21 8.72 -3.98
C PHE A 89 -11.14 7.56 -2.98
N HIS A 90 -12.31 7.09 -2.54
CA HIS A 90 -12.41 5.96 -1.61
C HIS A 90 -12.01 4.66 -2.31
N PHE A 91 -10.76 4.27 -2.12
CA PHE A 91 -10.21 3.02 -2.65
C PHE A 91 -9.12 2.50 -1.74
N ASN A 92 -9.46 1.48 -0.95
CA ASN A 92 -8.56 0.89 0.03
C ASN A 92 -7.64 -0.15 -0.62
N ALA A 93 -6.71 0.31 -1.46
CA ALA A 93 -5.70 -0.52 -2.09
C ALA A 93 -4.33 0.18 -2.19
N HIS A 94 -4.16 1.30 -1.48
CA HIS A 94 -2.89 2.00 -1.42
C HIS A 94 -2.02 1.40 -0.32
N ASN A 95 -0.73 1.25 -0.56
CA ASN A 95 0.20 0.68 0.41
C ASN A 95 1.34 1.66 0.65
N LEU A 96 1.65 1.90 1.92
CA LEU A 96 2.74 2.78 2.36
C LEU A 96 3.50 2.14 3.52
N ILE A 97 4.64 2.71 3.86
CA ILE A 97 5.46 2.27 4.98
C ILE A 97 5.45 3.37 6.04
N VAL A 98 5.14 3.00 7.27
CA VAL A 98 5.39 3.83 8.45
C VAL A 98 6.72 3.38 9.04
N TYR A 99 7.70 4.28 9.08
CA TYR A 99 9.06 3.95 9.52
C TYR A 99 9.44 4.59 10.86
N GLY A 100 8.59 5.46 11.41
CA GLY A 100 8.83 6.07 12.71
C GLY A 100 7.66 6.92 13.19
N LYS A 101 7.84 7.52 14.37
CA LYS A 101 6.89 8.44 14.98
C LYS A 101 7.66 9.57 15.66
N ARG A 102 7.24 10.82 15.46
CA ARG A 102 7.80 12.00 16.13
C ARG A 102 6.67 12.75 16.83
N GLY A 103 6.64 12.67 18.16
CA GLY A 103 5.51 13.20 18.94
C GLY A 103 4.20 12.53 18.54
N ASN A 104 3.28 13.29 17.95
CA ASN A 104 1.97 12.81 17.50
C ASN A 104 1.86 12.57 15.98
N GLN A 105 2.98 12.66 15.25
CA GLN A 105 3.04 12.48 13.80
C GLN A 105 3.76 11.18 13.42
N TYR A 106 3.27 10.51 12.39
CA TYR A 106 3.88 9.30 11.85
C TYR A 106 4.77 9.66 10.67
N LEU A 107 5.97 9.09 10.64
CA LEU A 107 6.89 9.30 9.55
C LEU A 107 6.62 8.24 8.47
N ILE A 108 6.27 8.69 7.27
CA ILE A 108 5.77 7.84 6.19
C ILE A 108 6.69 7.90 4.97
N SER A 109 6.96 6.73 4.40
CA SER A 109 7.52 6.56 3.06
C SER A 109 6.44 5.99 2.15
N ASP A 110 6.11 6.74 1.11
CA ASP A 110 5.04 6.42 0.18
C ASP A 110 5.57 6.43 -1.27
N PRO A 111 5.27 5.40 -2.08
CA PRO A 111 5.78 5.30 -3.45
C PRO A 111 5.30 6.40 -4.41
N VAL A 112 4.26 7.17 -4.07
CA VAL A 112 3.73 8.24 -4.94
C VAL A 112 4.43 9.59 -4.78
N ILE A 113 5.34 9.70 -3.80
CA ILE A 113 6.08 10.92 -3.51
C ILE A 113 7.57 10.59 -3.37
N ASP A 114 8.42 11.54 -3.75
CA ASP A 114 9.87 11.45 -3.66
C ASP A 114 10.43 12.07 -2.36
N VAL A 115 9.55 12.62 -1.52
CA VAL A 115 9.88 13.23 -0.23
C VAL A 115 9.21 12.50 0.93
N LEU A 116 9.83 12.56 2.11
CA LEU A 116 9.26 12.04 3.35
C LEU A 116 8.14 12.97 3.83
N VAL A 117 7.05 12.39 4.31
CA VAL A 117 5.88 13.12 4.82
C VAL A 117 5.52 12.69 6.23
N GLU A 118 4.91 13.61 6.97
CA GLU A 118 4.55 13.51 8.39
C GLU A 118 3.03 13.60 8.62
#